data_AF-A0AAV2Q7H3-F1
#
_entry.id   AF-A0AAV2Q7H3-F1
#
_cell.length_a   1.000
_cell.length_b   1.000
_cell.length_c   1.000
_cell.angle_alpha   90.00
_cell.angle_beta   90.00
_cell.angle_gamma   90.00
#
_symmetry.space_group_name_H-M   'P 1'
#
loop_
_entity.id
_entity.type
_entity.pdbx_description
1 polymer ?
#
loop_
_entity_poly.entity_id
_entity_poly.type
_entity_poly.pdbx_seq_one_letter_code
_entity_poly.pdbx_strand_id
1 'polypeptide(L)'
;MTDNPNVMRGIFNGVVTQIKSKHANHLVDIGGCSLHHISNAVKNNLPELYLCNDLEDFLQDVSTFFSLHVEFCDTFSHIQEIFNLEKHQLHCYSDVCFLLIYLIVERIIEQYKAIQKLFLDDIPKNHKKVAKQARVLCIRNALKNKYTLPTLHFILNALKLFQRYEKLFQRSEITIHLLYDKQVDLLRTALMYFCPLDKIQK
;
A
#
# COMPACT_ATOMS: atom_id res chain seq x y z
N MET A 1 11.46 -20.09 -4.90
CA MET A 1 10.69 -19.22 -5.80
C MET A 1 11.27 -17.82 -5.71
N THR A 2 12.20 -17.47 -6.61
CA THR A 2 12.70 -16.09 -6.70
C THR A 2 11.77 -15.34 -7.64
N ASP A 3 10.83 -14.62 -7.07
CA ASP A 3 10.04 -13.63 -7.79
C ASP A 3 10.97 -12.44 -8.02
N ASN A 4 11.74 -12.53 -9.09
CA ASN A 4 12.64 -11.53 -9.62
C ASN A 4 12.27 -11.41 -11.10
N PRO A 5 12.77 -10.43 -11.86
CA PRO A 5 12.61 -10.43 -13.31
C PRO A 5 13.37 -11.62 -13.91
N ASN A 6 12.78 -12.81 -13.84
CA ASN A 6 13.37 -14.10 -14.18
C ASN A 6 13.73 -14.17 -15.67
N VAL A 7 13.01 -13.40 -16.49
CA VAL A 7 13.33 -13.16 -17.90
C VAL A 7 14.73 -12.57 -18.08
N MET A 8 15.19 -11.71 -17.16
CA MET A 8 16.51 -11.07 -17.22
C MET A 8 17.63 -11.88 -16.53
N ARG A 9 17.26 -12.88 -15.72
CA ARG A 9 18.19 -13.66 -14.88
C ARG A 9 18.21 -15.16 -15.21
N GLY A 10 17.53 -15.57 -16.28
CA GLY A 10 17.46 -16.97 -16.69
C GLY A 10 18.82 -17.59 -17.03
N ILE A 11 18.95 -18.89 -16.79
CA ILE A 11 20.20 -19.64 -16.93
C ILE A 11 20.68 -19.82 -18.38
N PHE A 12 19.80 -19.70 -19.38
CA PHE A 12 20.15 -19.95 -20.79
C PHE A 12 20.50 -18.68 -21.55
N ASN A 13 19.67 -17.63 -21.45
CA ASN A 13 19.82 -16.37 -22.20
C ASN A 13 19.47 -15.13 -21.36
N GLY A 14 19.49 -15.23 -20.03
CA GLY A 14 19.30 -14.06 -19.18
C GLY A 14 20.43 -13.05 -19.38
N VAL A 15 20.08 -11.77 -19.37
CA VAL A 15 21.03 -10.65 -19.50
C VAL A 15 22.18 -10.78 -18.49
N VAL A 16 21.90 -11.14 -17.24
CA VAL A 16 22.94 -11.35 -16.22
C VAL A 16 23.88 -12.49 -16.61
N THR A 17 23.36 -13.61 -17.08
CA THR A 17 24.13 -14.77 -17.52
C THR A 17 25.03 -14.43 -18.71
N GLN A 18 24.51 -13.67 -19.69
CA GLN A 18 25.28 -13.24 -20.85
C GLN A 18 26.39 -12.23 -20.49
N ILE A 19 26.10 -11.25 -19.63
CA ILE A 19 27.09 -10.27 -19.17
C ILE A 19 28.20 -10.96 -18.36
N LYS A 20 27.84 -11.85 -17.43
CA LYS A 20 28.82 -12.58 -16.61
C LYS A 20 29.72 -13.48 -17.44
N SER A 21 29.15 -14.23 -18.38
CA SER A 21 29.93 -15.18 -19.21
C SER A 21 30.85 -14.48 -20.21
N LYS A 22 30.47 -13.30 -20.72
CA LYS A 22 31.23 -12.59 -21.77
C LYS A 22 32.12 -11.46 -21.29
N HIS A 23 31.74 -10.75 -20.23
CA HIS A 23 32.37 -9.46 -19.88
C HIS A 23 32.70 -9.30 -18.39
N ALA A 24 32.00 -9.99 -17.49
CA ALA A 24 32.04 -9.70 -16.06
C ALA A 24 32.10 -10.96 -15.18
N ASN A 25 32.89 -11.95 -15.59
CA ASN A 25 33.02 -13.24 -14.89
C ASN A 25 33.58 -13.11 -13.46
N HIS A 26 34.26 -12.01 -13.15
CA HIS A 26 34.82 -11.68 -11.84
C HIS A 26 33.81 -11.02 -10.88
N LEU A 27 32.63 -10.62 -11.37
CA LEU A 27 31.62 -9.98 -10.52
C LEU A 27 30.73 -10.99 -9.80
N VAL A 28 30.46 -10.73 -8.52
CA VAL A 28 29.51 -11.50 -7.71
C VAL A 28 28.08 -11.08 -8.06
N ASP A 29 27.17 -12.06 -8.22
CA ASP A 29 25.74 -11.76 -8.35
C ASP A 29 25.14 -11.73 -6.95
N ILE A 30 24.69 -10.55 -6.54
CA ILE A 30 24.11 -10.29 -5.22
C ILE A 30 22.60 -10.58 -5.16
N GLY A 31 22.04 -11.23 -6.20
CA GLY A 31 20.62 -11.51 -6.28
C GLY A 31 19.81 -10.32 -6.78
N GLY A 32 18.48 -10.50 -6.82
CA GLY A 32 17.56 -9.52 -7.38
C GLY A 32 17.24 -8.35 -6.46
N CYS A 33 16.19 -7.60 -6.81
CA CYS A 33 15.83 -6.39 -6.08
C CYS A 33 15.31 -6.75 -4.68
N SER A 34 16.02 -6.32 -3.63
CA SER A 34 15.63 -6.57 -2.23
C SER A 34 14.25 -6.01 -1.89
N LEU A 35 13.86 -4.90 -2.53
CA LEU A 35 12.53 -4.30 -2.39
C LEU A 35 11.42 -5.20 -2.91
N HIS A 36 11.70 -5.99 -3.95
CA HIS A 36 10.71 -6.89 -4.54
C HIS A 36 10.35 -8.01 -3.57
N HIS A 37 11.33 -8.55 -2.83
CA HIS A 37 11.08 -9.54 -1.79
C HIS A 37 10.20 -8.99 -0.67
N ILE A 38 10.45 -7.75 -0.22
CA ILE A 38 9.62 -7.10 0.79
C ILE A 38 8.22 -6.81 0.25
N SER A 39 8.12 -6.30 -0.98
CA SER A 39 6.85 -6.04 -1.65
C SER A 39 5.97 -7.28 -1.72
N ASN A 40 6.56 -8.42 -2.08
CA ASN A 40 5.81 -9.66 -2.21
C ASN A 40 5.45 -10.24 -0.85
N ALA A 41 6.33 -10.10 0.16
CA ALA A 41 5.98 -10.47 1.52
C ALA A 41 4.76 -9.68 2.02
N VAL A 42 4.70 -8.37 1.77
CA VAL A 42 3.54 -7.55 2.12
C VAL A 42 2.32 -7.98 1.29
N LYS A 43 2.44 -8.04 -0.05
CA LYS A 43 1.34 -8.41 -0.95
C LYS A 43 0.71 -9.75 -0.61
N ASN A 44 1.51 -10.78 -0.33
CA ASN A 44 1.00 -12.12 -0.06
C ASN A 44 0.30 -12.23 1.30
N ASN A 45 0.55 -11.31 2.22
CA ASN A 45 -0.08 -11.30 3.55
C ASN A 45 -1.16 -10.22 3.71
N LEU A 46 -1.25 -9.27 2.77
CA LEU A 46 -2.28 -8.23 2.77
C LEU A 46 -3.72 -8.78 2.74
N PRO A 47 -4.04 -9.86 1.97
CA PRO A 47 -5.37 -10.46 2.03
C PRO A 47 -5.79 -10.88 3.45
N GLU A 48 -4.85 -11.37 4.28
CA GLU A 48 -5.14 -11.70 5.68
C GLU A 48 -5.44 -10.45 6.53
N LEU A 49 -4.79 -9.33 6.21
CA LEU A 49 -5.07 -8.04 6.84
C LEU A 49 -6.39 -7.43 6.37
N TYR A 50 -6.78 -7.66 5.11
CA TYR A 50 -8.01 -7.14 4.49
C TYR A 50 -9.27 -7.97 4.77
N LEU A 51 -9.11 -9.26 5.07
CA LEU A 51 -10.19 -10.16 5.50
C LEU A 51 -10.97 -9.59 6.70
N CYS A 52 -10.34 -8.70 7.48
CA CYS A 52 -11.04 -7.93 8.49
C CYS A 52 -11.81 -6.74 7.87
N ASN A 53 -13.11 -6.96 7.60
CA ASN A 53 -14.11 -5.94 7.18
C ASN A 53 -14.11 -5.53 5.69
N ASP A 54 -13.75 -6.43 4.76
CA ASP A 54 -13.80 -6.18 3.31
C ASP A 54 -13.07 -4.88 2.90
N LEU A 55 -11.90 -4.68 3.52
CA LEU A 55 -11.24 -3.39 3.50
C LEU A 55 -10.56 -3.10 2.17
N GLU A 56 -10.10 -4.13 1.46
CA GLU A 56 -9.61 -4.02 0.09
C GLU A 56 -10.69 -3.47 -0.85
N ASP A 57 -11.90 -4.05 -0.78
CA ASP A 57 -13.04 -3.58 -1.56
C ASP A 57 -13.36 -2.14 -1.24
N PHE A 58 -13.32 -1.74 0.05
CA PHE A 58 -13.50 -0.35 0.44
C PHE A 58 -12.46 0.59 -0.18
N LEU A 59 -11.17 0.26 -0.10
CA LEU A 59 -10.08 1.08 -0.68
C LEU A 59 -10.24 1.19 -2.20
N GLN A 60 -10.51 0.06 -2.88
CA GLN A 60 -10.72 0.01 -4.32
C GLN A 60 -11.96 0.81 -4.74
N ASP A 61 -13.07 0.65 -4.04
CA ASP A 61 -14.34 1.28 -4.38
C ASP A 61 -14.28 2.79 -4.20
N VAL A 62 -13.71 3.28 -3.10
CA VAL A 62 -13.50 4.72 -2.88
C VAL A 62 -12.63 5.31 -4.00
N SER A 63 -11.53 4.64 -4.34
CA SER A 63 -10.59 5.11 -5.38
C SER A 63 -11.25 5.11 -6.76
N THR A 64 -12.00 4.06 -7.09
CA THR A 64 -12.67 3.89 -8.39
C THR A 64 -13.85 4.84 -8.54
N PHE A 65 -14.52 5.20 -7.44
CA PHE A 65 -15.68 6.08 -7.47
C PHE A 65 -15.35 7.40 -8.16
N PHE A 66 -14.29 8.10 -7.77
CA PHE A 66 -13.94 9.39 -8.35
C PHE A 66 -13.50 9.31 -9.82
N SER A 67 -12.97 8.18 -10.26
CA SER A 67 -12.67 7.93 -11.68
C SER A 67 -13.93 7.76 -12.54
N LEU A 68 -15.00 7.20 -11.98
CA LEU A 68 -16.29 7.03 -12.68
C LEU A 68 -17.23 8.23 -12.53
N HIS A 69 -17.09 8.94 -11.41
CA HIS A 69 -17.99 9.99 -10.96
C HIS A 69 -17.23 11.30 -10.77
N VAL A 70 -16.63 11.77 -11.87
CA VAL A 70 -15.78 12.97 -11.89
C VAL A 70 -16.57 14.22 -11.47
N GLU A 71 -17.90 14.22 -11.67
CA GLU A 71 -18.81 15.28 -11.24
C GLU A 71 -18.84 15.50 -9.71
N PHE A 72 -18.36 14.54 -8.92
CA PHE A 72 -18.26 14.67 -7.46
C PHE A 72 -16.93 15.25 -6.99
N CYS A 73 -15.93 15.44 -7.87
CA CYS A 73 -14.62 15.98 -7.49
C CYS A 73 -14.72 17.41 -6.93
N ASP A 74 -15.56 18.26 -7.53
CA ASP A 74 -15.77 19.64 -7.06
C ASP A 74 -16.50 19.67 -5.72
N THR A 75 -17.53 18.82 -5.58
CA THR A 75 -18.27 18.67 -4.32
C THR A 75 -17.34 18.18 -3.21
N PHE A 76 -16.50 17.19 -3.49
CA PHE A 76 -15.52 16.68 -2.55
C PHE A 76 -14.49 17.75 -2.15
N SER A 77 -13.99 18.52 -3.12
CA SER A 77 -13.07 19.64 -2.88
C SER A 77 -13.68 20.69 -1.96
N HIS A 78 -14.97 21.00 -2.11
CA HIS A 78 -15.67 21.92 -1.22
C HIS A 78 -15.84 21.34 0.20
N ILE A 79 -16.13 20.04 0.30
CA ILE A 79 -16.19 19.35 1.60
C ILE A 79 -14.82 19.38 2.30
N GLN A 80 -13.72 19.20 1.55
CA GLN A 80 -12.35 19.29 2.08
C GLN A 80 -12.08 20.68 2.69
N GLU A 81 -12.51 21.76 2.01
CA GLU A 81 -12.40 23.13 2.54
C GLU A 81 -13.17 23.30 3.85
N ILE A 82 -14.41 22.79 3.92
CA ILE A 82 -15.25 22.86 5.12
C ILE A 82 -14.56 22.19 6.32
N PHE A 83 -13.86 21.08 6.09
CA PHE A 83 -13.11 20.37 7.15
C PHE A 83 -11.68 20.88 7.34
N ASN A 84 -11.27 21.94 6.64
CA ASN A 84 -9.90 22.47 6.65
C ASN A 84 -8.85 21.38 6.33
N LEU A 85 -9.15 20.55 5.33
CA LEU A 85 -8.25 19.53 4.80
C LEU A 85 -7.56 20.05 3.54
N GLU A 86 -6.34 19.60 3.29
CA GLU A 86 -5.68 19.85 2.01
C GLU A 86 -6.46 19.16 0.89
N LYS A 87 -6.57 19.83 -0.27
CA LYS A 87 -7.36 19.37 -1.42
C LYS A 87 -6.64 18.29 -2.21
N HIS A 88 -6.44 17.16 -1.58
CA HIS A 88 -5.78 16.03 -2.18
C HIS A 88 -6.78 15.15 -2.93
N GLN A 89 -6.40 14.73 -4.14
CA GLN A 89 -7.08 13.65 -4.84
C GLN A 89 -6.76 12.31 -4.18
N LEU A 90 -7.71 11.38 -4.27
CA LEU A 90 -7.49 10.01 -3.83
C LEU A 90 -6.67 9.26 -4.88
N HIS A 91 -5.73 8.44 -4.41
CA HIS A 91 -4.90 7.62 -5.28
C HIS A 91 -5.68 6.42 -5.81
N CYS A 92 -5.44 6.02 -7.07
CA CYS A 92 -6.00 4.79 -7.61
C CYS A 92 -5.43 3.58 -6.87
N TYR A 93 -6.30 2.63 -6.49
CA TYR A 93 -5.84 1.36 -5.93
C TYR A 93 -5.15 0.49 -6.97
N SER A 94 -4.01 -0.08 -6.60
CA SER A 94 -3.32 -1.11 -7.37
C SER A 94 -2.57 -2.04 -6.42
N ASP A 95 -2.70 -3.34 -6.69
CA ASP A 95 -2.12 -4.44 -5.93
C ASP A 95 -0.69 -4.79 -6.36
N VAL A 96 -0.15 -4.10 -7.36
CA VAL A 96 1.18 -4.40 -7.93
C VAL A 96 2.33 -3.82 -7.10
N CYS A 97 2.05 -2.86 -6.22
CA CYS A 97 3.07 -2.17 -5.45
C CYS A 97 2.55 -1.78 -4.07
N PHE A 98 3.08 -2.39 -3.01
CA PHE A 98 2.62 -2.13 -1.64
C PHE A 98 2.84 -0.67 -1.19
N LEU A 99 3.81 0.06 -1.79
CA LEU A 99 3.95 1.52 -1.63
C LEU A 99 2.64 2.24 -1.87
N LEU A 100 1.97 1.85 -2.95
CA LEU A 100 0.76 2.50 -3.37
C LEU A 100 -0.31 2.29 -2.31
N ILE A 101 -0.36 1.09 -1.72
CA ILE A 101 -1.27 0.75 -0.64
C ILE A 101 -1.00 1.62 0.60
N TYR A 102 0.26 1.80 1.00
CA TYR A 102 0.61 2.74 2.08
C TYR A 102 0.06 4.14 1.79
N LEU A 103 0.33 4.68 0.59
CA LEU A 103 -0.10 6.03 0.18
C LEU A 103 -1.63 6.16 0.11
N ILE A 104 -2.33 5.13 -0.37
CA ILE A 104 -3.79 5.11 -0.46
C ILE A 104 -4.40 5.09 0.95
N VAL A 105 -3.93 4.21 1.83
CA VAL A 105 -4.44 4.12 3.20
C VAL A 105 -4.17 5.41 3.96
N GLU A 106 -2.97 5.97 3.84
CA GLU A 106 -2.60 7.28 4.42
C GLU A 106 -3.55 8.38 3.92
N ARG A 107 -3.79 8.46 2.61
CA ARG A 107 -4.68 9.43 1.99
C ARG A 107 -6.13 9.26 2.43
N ILE A 108 -6.63 8.03 2.51
CA ILE A 108 -8.00 7.76 2.93
C ILE A 108 -8.21 8.12 4.40
N ILE A 109 -7.23 7.87 5.27
CA ILE A 109 -7.29 8.29 6.68
C ILE A 109 -7.30 9.81 6.80
N GLU A 110 -6.41 10.50 6.08
CA GLU A 110 -6.36 11.96 6.03
C GLU A 110 -7.71 12.57 5.60
N GLN A 111 -8.29 12.00 4.55
CA GLN A 111 -9.52 12.49 3.92
C GLN A 111 -10.80 11.86 4.51
N TYR A 112 -10.69 11.08 5.58
CA TYR A 112 -11.76 10.21 6.07
C TYR A 112 -13.03 10.98 6.42
N LYS A 113 -12.91 12.15 7.04
CA LYS A 113 -14.06 13.00 7.39
C LYS A 113 -14.79 13.52 6.16
N ALA A 114 -14.05 13.95 5.13
CA ALA A 114 -14.64 14.41 3.88
C ALA A 114 -15.34 13.25 3.14
N ILE A 115 -14.72 12.07 3.13
CA ILE A 115 -15.30 10.84 2.56
C ILE A 115 -16.60 10.50 3.33
N GLN A 116 -16.59 10.50 4.65
CA GLN A 116 -17.79 10.26 5.46
C GLN A 116 -18.92 11.23 5.11
N LYS A 117 -18.63 12.55 5.07
CA LYS A 117 -19.62 13.56 4.73
C LYS A 117 -20.22 13.34 3.35
N LEU A 118 -19.37 13.10 2.34
CA LEU A 118 -19.80 12.88 0.97
C LEU A 118 -20.73 11.66 0.85
N PHE A 119 -20.29 10.51 1.35
CA PHE A 119 -20.97 9.23 1.14
C PHE A 119 -22.13 8.99 2.11
N LEU A 120 -22.09 9.52 3.33
CA LEU A 120 -23.15 9.31 4.32
C LEU A 120 -24.25 10.37 4.26
N ASP A 121 -23.92 11.61 3.85
CA ASP A 121 -24.87 12.73 3.83
C ASP A 121 -25.20 13.23 2.44
N ASP A 122 -24.20 13.66 1.67
CA ASP A 122 -24.44 14.50 0.49
C ASP A 122 -24.95 13.68 -0.70
N ILE A 123 -24.30 12.55 -1.01
CA ILE A 123 -24.77 11.62 -2.05
C ILE A 123 -26.19 11.12 -1.76
N PRO A 124 -26.53 10.63 -0.55
CA PRO A 124 -27.88 10.16 -0.25
C PRO A 124 -28.97 11.24 -0.32
N LYS A 125 -28.65 12.48 0.05
CA LYS A 125 -29.59 13.61 0.01
C LYS A 125 -29.82 14.11 -1.42
N ASN A 126 -28.74 14.30 -2.18
CA ASN A 126 -28.78 15.03 -3.44
C ASN A 126 -28.77 14.10 -4.68
N HIS A 127 -28.23 12.88 -4.56
CA HIS A 127 -27.99 11.96 -5.68
C HIS A 127 -28.54 10.55 -5.40
N LYS A 128 -29.86 10.44 -5.21
CA LYS A 128 -30.55 9.19 -4.82
C LYS A 128 -30.27 7.98 -5.74
N LYS A 129 -30.03 8.20 -7.04
CA LYS A 129 -29.67 7.10 -7.98
C LYS A 129 -28.27 6.57 -7.72
N VAL A 130 -27.29 7.48 -7.56
CA VAL A 130 -25.89 7.13 -7.23
C VAL A 130 -25.82 6.46 -5.86
N ALA A 131 -26.59 6.95 -4.89
CA ALA A 131 -26.69 6.39 -3.54
C ALA A 131 -27.13 4.92 -3.47
N LYS A 132 -27.75 4.39 -4.53
CA LYS A 132 -28.24 3.00 -4.64
C LYS A 132 -27.26 2.08 -5.39
N GLN A 133 -26.20 2.61 -5.98
CA GLN A 133 -25.20 1.77 -6.66
C GLN A 133 -24.49 0.87 -5.66
N ALA A 134 -24.20 -0.38 -6.06
CA ALA A 134 -23.58 -1.37 -5.19
C ALA A 134 -22.30 -0.86 -4.53
N ARG A 135 -21.39 -0.27 -5.31
CA ARG A 135 -20.16 0.39 -4.84
C ARG A 135 -20.41 1.40 -3.73
N VAL A 136 -21.35 2.32 -3.94
CA VAL A 136 -21.67 3.36 -2.96
C VAL A 136 -22.25 2.74 -1.68
N LEU A 137 -23.03 1.67 -1.79
CA LEU A 137 -23.53 0.93 -0.64
C LEU A 137 -22.40 0.24 0.13
N CYS A 138 -21.44 -0.40 -0.55
CA CYS A 138 -20.25 -1.00 0.05
C CYS A 138 -19.44 0.04 0.84
N ILE A 139 -19.13 1.18 0.21
CA ILE A 139 -18.42 2.31 0.85
C ILE A 139 -19.17 2.77 2.10
N ARG A 140 -20.49 2.98 2.01
CA ARG A 140 -21.30 3.44 3.15
C ARG A 140 -21.35 2.43 4.29
N ASN A 141 -21.40 1.13 3.98
CA ASN A 141 -21.39 0.08 4.99
C ASN A 141 -20.04 0.07 5.73
N ALA A 142 -18.92 0.15 4.99
CA ALA A 142 -17.59 0.26 5.57
C ALA A 142 -17.44 1.52 6.45
N LEU A 143 -17.92 2.69 5.99
CA LEU A 143 -17.85 3.95 6.76
C LEU A 143 -18.71 3.95 8.04
N LYS A 144 -19.78 3.14 8.07
CA LYS A 144 -20.63 2.95 9.27
C LYS A 144 -20.06 1.91 10.22
N ASN A 145 -19.23 1.00 9.73
CA ASN A 145 -18.59 0.01 10.57
C ASN A 145 -17.53 0.69 11.46
N LYS A 146 -17.72 0.59 12.78
CA LYS A 146 -16.84 1.19 13.79
C LYS A 146 -15.40 0.64 13.76
N TYR A 147 -15.16 -0.50 13.12
CA TYR A 147 -13.85 -1.12 13.03
C TYR A 147 -13.02 -0.64 11.82
N THR A 148 -13.65 -0.08 10.78
CA THR A 148 -12.96 0.30 9.54
C THR A 148 -11.83 1.28 9.78
N LEU A 149 -12.09 2.39 10.48
CA LEU A 149 -11.06 3.41 10.74
C LEU A 149 -9.93 2.89 11.65
N PRO A 150 -10.19 2.19 12.77
CA PRO A 150 -9.15 1.51 13.54
C PRO A 150 -8.31 0.54 12.71
N THR A 151 -8.93 -0.27 11.84
CA THR A 151 -8.20 -1.22 10.99
C THR A 151 -7.33 -0.50 9.96
N LEU A 152 -7.81 0.60 9.37
CA LEU A 152 -6.99 1.46 8.50
C LEU A 152 -5.75 1.98 9.24
N HIS A 153 -5.90 2.48 10.46
CA HIS A 153 -4.77 2.93 11.28
C HIS A 153 -3.79 1.80 11.61
N PHE A 154 -4.30 0.61 11.91
CA PHE A 154 -3.47 -0.57 12.15
C PHE A 154 -2.65 -0.93 10.90
N ILE A 155 -3.29 -0.99 9.73
CA ILE A 155 -2.64 -1.26 8.45
C ILE A 155 -1.59 -0.19 8.14
N LEU A 156 -1.93 1.10 8.29
CA LEU A 156 -0.97 2.19 8.07
C LEU A 156 0.27 2.02 8.96
N ASN A 157 0.09 1.67 10.24
CA ASN A 157 1.19 1.46 11.16
C ASN A 157 2.06 0.25 10.79
N ALA A 158 1.46 -0.84 10.35
CA ALA A 158 2.19 -2.02 9.86
C ALA A 158 2.99 -1.68 8.58
N LEU A 159 2.33 -1.05 7.60
CA LEU A 159 2.94 -0.66 6.32
C LEU A 159 4.07 0.36 6.50
N LYS A 160 4.00 1.23 7.51
CA LYS A 160 5.03 2.23 7.82
C LYS A 160 6.41 1.62 8.07
N LEU A 161 6.48 0.39 8.60
CA LEU A 161 7.76 -0.31 8.78
C LEU A 161 8.43 -0.59 7.44
N PHE A 162 7.67 -1.17 6.51
CA PHE A 162 8.15 -1.52 5.18
C PHE A 162 8.45 -0.27 4.35
N GLN A 163 7.63 0.79 4.50
CA GLN A 163 7.84 2.08 3.85
C GLN A 163 9.20 2.72 4.20
N ARG A 164 9.63 2.61 5.46
CA ARG A 164 10.93 3.14 5.91
C ARG A 164 12.10 2.37 5.29
N TYR A 165 11.98 1.04 5.27
CA TYR A 165 12.97 0.17 4.65
C TYR A 165 13.13 0.50 3.16
N GLU A 166 12.02 0.65 2.46
CA GLU A 166 12.05 0.94 1.04
C GLU A 166 12.64 2.30 0.71
N LYS A 167 12.21 3.36 1.40
CA LYS A 167 12.76 4.71 1.25
C LYS A 167 14.27 4.77 1.46
N LEU A 168 14.85 3.84 2.23
CA LEU A 168 16.30 3.73 2.40
C LEU A 168 16.98 3.15 1.15
N PHE A 169 16.46 2.08 0.58
CA PHE A 169 17.08 1.39 -0.56
C PHE A 169 16.71 1.98 -1.93
N GLN A 170 15.77 2.93 -1.99
CA GLN A 170 15.46 3.72 -3.19
C GLN A 170 16.28 5.01 -3.31
N ARG A 171 17.19 5.30 -2.36
CA ARG A 171 18.07 6.47 -2.45
C ARG A 171 19.05 6.33 -3.61
N SER A 172 19.50 7.47 -4.13
CA SER A 172 20.52 7.52 -5.17
C SER A 172 21.92 7.09 -4.68
N GLU A 173 22.15 7.08 -3.38
CA GLU A 173 23.41 6.68 -2.76
C GLU A 173 23.59 5.15 -2.69
N ILE A 174 24.86 4.69 -2.63
CA ILE A 174 25.17 3.25 -2.55
C ILE A 174 24.80 2.74 -1.16
N THR A 175 23.71 1.96 -1.05
CA THR A 175 23.18 1.45 0.22
C THR A 175 23.34 -0.06 0.43
N ILE A 176 23.98 -0.78 -0.50
CA ILE A 176 24.10 -2.25 -0.44
C ILE A 176 24.76 -2.76 0.86
N HIS A 177 25.70 -2.00 1.40
CA HIS A 177 26.40 -2.31 2.65
C HIS A 177 25.47 -2.33 3.87
N LEU A 178 24.31 -1.67 3.79
CA LEU A 178 23.30 -1.63 4.85
C LEU A 178 22.28 -2.77 4.73
N LEU A 179 22.28 -3.52 3.63
CA LEU A 179 21.19 -4.43 3.28
C LEU A 179 20.93 -5.47 4.37
N TYR A 180 21.98 -6.16 4.81
CA TYR A 180 21.88 -7.20 5.82
C TYR A 180 21.32 -6.65 7.14
N ASP A 181 21.97 -5.62 7.69
CA ASP A 181 21.61 -5.05 8.98
C ASP A 181 20.17 -4.52 8.98
N LYS A 182 19.77 -3.83 7.91
CA LYS A 182 18.43 -3.26 7.81
C LYS A 182 17.35 -4.30 7.58
N GLN A 183 17.68 -5.43 6.96
CA GLN A 183 16.75 -6.53 6.81
C GLN A 183 16.53 -7.27 8.13
N VAL A 184 17.59 -7.45 8.93
CA VAL A 184 17.51 -7.96 10.30
C VAL A 184 16.70 -7.00 11.19
N ASP A 185 16.97 -5.70 11.11
CA ASP A 185 16.23 -4.66 11.85
C ASP A 185 14.73 -4.70 11.50
N LEU A 186 14.39 -4.79 10.22
CA LEU A 186 13.00 -4.87 9.76
C LEU A 186 12.31 -6.11 10.32
N LEU A 187 12.95 -7.28 10.25
CA LEU A 187 12.41 -8.53 10.81
C LEU A 187 12.19 -8.43 12.32
N ARG A 188 13.19 -7.96 13.07
CA ARG A 188 13.09 -7.79 14.53
C ARG A 188 11.97 -6.83 14.90
N THR A 189 11.88 -5.70 14.21
CA THR A 189 10.84 -4.69 14.47
C THR A 189 9.44 -5.24 14.15
N ALA A 190 9.29 -6.00 13.07
CA ALA A 190 8.02 -6.66 12.74
C ALA A 190 7.65 -7.69 13.82
N LEU A 191 8.60 -8.50 14.28
CA LEU A 191 8.37 -9.49 15.35
C LEU A 191 7.98 -8.84 16.68
N MET A 192 8.47 -7.63 16.99
CA MET A 192 8.12 -6.92 18.23
C MET A 192 6.62 -6.61 18.35
N TYR A 193 5.87 -6.60 17.24
CA TYR A 193 4.41 -6.48 17.31
C TYR A 193 3.71 -7.74 17.81
N PHE A 194 4.37 -8.91 17.76
CA PHE A 194 3.77 -10.21 18.03
C PHE A 194 4.48 -11.01 19.12
N CYS A 195 5.73 -10.68 19.42
CA CYS A 195 6.60 -11.43 20.32
C CYS A 195 7.17 -10.51 21.42
N PRO A 196 7.27 -11.00 22.67
CA PRO A 196 8.02 -10.34 23.73
C PRO A 196 9.48 -10.07 23.35
N LEU A 197 10.03 -8.94 23.80
CA LEU A 197 11.36 -8.45 23.44
C LEU A 197 12.47 -9.47 23.73
N ASP A 198 12.35 -10.19 24.85
CA ASP A 198 13.28 -11.23 25.32
C ASP A 198 13.40 -12.42 24.36
N LYS A 199 12.40 -12.63 23.49
CA LYS A 199 12.40 -13.70 22.49
C LYS A 199 13.01 -13.28 21.14
N ILE A 200 13.30 -11.99 20.94
CA ILE A 200 13.72 -11.41 19.66
C ILE A 200 15.22 -11.08 19.65
N GLN A 201 15.84 -10.84 20.82
CA GLN A 201 17.24 -10.40 20.98
C GLN A 201 18.31 -11.50 20.87
N LYS A 202 18.16 -12.49 19.97
CA LYS A 202 19.26 -13.41 19.64
C LYS A 202 19.88 -13.10 18.27
#